data_AF-A0A0B0D4T4-F1
#
_entry.id   AF-A0A0B0D4T4-F1
#
_cell.length_a   1.000
_cell.length_b   1.000
_cell.length_c   1.000
_cell.angle_alpha   90.00
_cell.angle_beta   90.00
_cell.angle_gamma   90.00
#
_symmetry.space_group_name_H-M   'P 1'
#
loop_
_entity.id
_entity.type
_entity.pdbx_description
1 polymer ?
#
loop_
_entity_poly.entity_id
_entity_poly.type
_entity_poly.pdbx_seq_one_letter_code
_entity_poly.pdbx_strand_id
1 'polypeptide(L)'
;YEALTKTLRGAEVDIRAILGEADISIEQFLGLKQDDVIRLDQSIEKPMTLKVDNEDKFYIQPGKLKKNLAVQVLDKYQGRPYDDE
;
A
#
# COMPACT_ATOMS: atom_id res chain seq x y z
N TYR A 1 -21.55 22.58 12.34
CA TYR A 1 -20.38 21.69 12.22
C TYR A 1 -20.75 20.21 12.14
N GLU A 2 -21.73 19.70 12.90
CA GLU A 2 -22.12 18.27 12.87
C GLU A 2 -22.57 17.74 11.50
N ALA A 3 -23.35 18.51 10.75
CA ALA A 3 -23.82 18.08 9.42
C ALA A 3 -22.65 17.85 8.44
N LEU A 4 -21.62 18.71 8.48
CA LEU A 4 -20.44 18.59 7.63
C LEU A 4 -19.61 17.36 7.99
N THR A 5 -19.40 17.09 9.28
CA THR A 5 -18.69 15.88 9.74
C THR A 5 -19.41 14.60 9.32
N LYS A 6 -20.74 14.62 9.31
CA LYS A 6 -21.55 13.45 8.95
C LYS A 6 -21.44 13.10 7.46
N THR A 7 -21.45 14.12 6.60
CA THR A 7 -21.21 13.94 5.15
C THR A 7 -19.78 13.50 4.87
N LEU A 8 -18.80 14.06 5.59
CA LEU A 8 -17.39 13.73 5.38
C LEU A 8 -17.04 12.29 5.76
N ARG A 9 -17.72 11.69 6.75
CA ARG A 9 -17.53 10.28 7.14
C ARG A 9 -17.95 9.28 6.06
N GLY A 10 -18.82 9.68 5.13
CA GLY A 10 -19.29 8.83 4.04
C GLY A 10 -18.46 8.97 2.76
N ALA A 11 -17.40 9.78 2.77
CA ALA A 11 -16.51 9.90 1.62
C ALA A 11 -15.83 8.55 1.34
N GLU A 12 -15.96 8.08 0.11
CA GLU A 12 -15.25 6.90 -0.36
C GLU A 12 -13.78 7.25 -0.55
N VAL A 13 -12.89 6.40 -0.05
CA VAL A 13 -11.44 6.53 -0.18
C VAL A 13 -10.88 5.25 -0.75
N ASP A 14 -9.91 5.37 -1.65
CA ASP A 14 -9.23 4.22 -2.21
C ASP A 14 -8.21 3.67 -1.22
N ILE A 15 -8.17 2.35 -1.03
CA ILE A 15 -7.25 1.71 -0.08
C ILE A 15 -6.44 0.65 -0.83
N ARG A 16 -5.13 0.84 -0.88
CA ARG A 16 -4.19 -0.04 -1.61
C ARG A 16 -3.11 -0.56 -0.68
N ALA A 17 -2.96 -1.88 -0.64
CA ALA A 17 -1.85 -2.56 0.02
C ALA A 17 -0.73 -2.81 -1.00
N ILE A 18 0.44 -2.21 -0.80
CA ILE A 18 1.56 -2.31 -1.74
C ILE A 18 2.53 -3.40 -1.27
N LEU A 19 2.60 -4.51 -2.01
CA LEU A 19 3.51 -5.64 -1.72
C LEU A 19 4.99 -5.31 -1.93
N GLY A 20 5.28 -4.33 -2.78
CA GLY A 20 6.61 -3.90 -3.18
C GLY A 20 6.56 -3.30 -4.58
N GLU A 21 7.61 -2.60 -4.93
CA GLU A 21 7.78 -1.93 -6.23
C GLU A 21 8.95 -2.59 -6.98
N ALA A 22 8.94 -2.47 -8.30
CA ALA A 22 10.04 -2.96 -9.13
C ALA A 22 10.24 -2.00 -10.29
N ASP A 23 11.48 -1.56 -10.44
CA ASP A 23 11.92 -0.79 -11.60
C ASP A 23 12.43 -1.75 -12.68
N ILE A 24 11.82 -1.71 -13.86
CA ILE A 24 12.23 -2.50 -15.02
C ILE A 24 12.46 -1.58 -16.22
N SER A 25 13.42 -1.93 -17.08
CA SER A 25 13.64 -1.18 -18.32
C SER A 25 12.51 -1.45 -19.33
N ILE A 26 12.34 -0.53 -20.28
CA ILE A 26 11.35 -0.71 -21.36
C ILE A 26 11.62 -1.98 -22.19
N GLU A 27 12.89 -2.32 -22.41
CA GLU A 27 13.30 -3.51 -23.15
C GLU A 27 12.92 -4.79 -22.39
N GLN A 28 13.13 -4.80 -21.06
CA GLN A 28 12.72 -5.92 -20.20
C GLN A 28 11.19 -6.07 -20.20
N PHE A 29 10.45 -4.97 -20.09
CA PHE A 29 9.00 -4.97 -20.11
C PHE A 29 8.44 -5.55 -21.41
N LEU A 30 8.97 -5.14 -22.57
CA LEU A 30 8.57 -5.68 -23.88
C LEU A 30 8.94 -7.16 -24.07
N GLY A 31 9.98 -7.62 -23.36
CA GLY A 31 10.47 -8.99 -23.41
C GLY A 31 9.78 -9.96 -22.44
N LEU A 32 8.90 -9.47 -21.56
CA LEU A 32 8.22 -10.30 -20.55
C LEU A 32 7.38 -11.41 -21.20
N LYS A 33 7.54 -12.63 -20.69
CA LYS A 33 6.82 -13.82 -21.14
C LYS A 33 6.06 -14.45 -19.99
N GLN A 34 5.16 -15.37 -20.36
CA GLN A 34 4.54 -16.25 -19.40
C GLN A 34 5.63 -16.99 -18.59
N ASP A 35 5.40 -17.10 -17.28
CA ASP A 35 6.32 -17.71 -16.30
C ASP A 35 7.56 -16.88 -15.91
N ASP A 36 7.68 -15.63 -16.37
CA ASP A 36 8.73 -14.72 -15.86
C ASP A 36 8.47 -14.27 -14.42
N VAL A 37 9.54 -14.15 -13.64
CA VAL A 37 9.50 -13.75 -12.23
C VAL A 37 10.03 -12.33 -12.07
N ILE A 38 9.17 -11.41 -11.61
CA ILE A 38 9.55 -10.04 -11.27
C ILE A 38 9.90 -9.98 -9.79
N ARG A 39 11.16 -9.66 -9.49
CA ARG A 39 11.62 -9.45 -8.12
C ARG A 39 11.26 -8.02 -7.67
N LEU A 40 10.54 -7.93 -6.56
CA LEU A 40 10.22 -6.65 -5.92
C LEU A 40 11.36 -6.21 -4.99
N ASP A 41 11.39 -4.92 -4.66
CA ASP A 41 12.36 -4.30 -3.76
C ASP A 41 12.11 -4.57 -2.27
N GLN A 42 10.88 -4.96 -1.91
CA GLN A 42 10.45 -5.20 -0.53
C GLN A 42 10.77 -6.63 -0.06
N SER A 43 11.41 -6.74 1.11
CA SER A 43 11.63 -8.03 1.79
C SER A 43 10.34 -8.54 2.43
N ILE A 44 10.11 -9.85 2.37
CA ILE A 44 8.99 -10.53 3.03
C ILE A 44 9.01 -10.41 4.56
N GLU A 45 10.17 -10.09 5.14
CA GLU A 45 10.35 -9.90 6.58
C GLU A 45 10.00 -8.47 7.03
N LYS A 46 9.87 -7.54 6.08
CA LYS A 46 9.52 -6.15 6.36
C LYS A 46 8.01 -5.94 6.26
N PRO A 47 7.43 -5.07 7.09
CA PRO A 47 6.04 -4.68 6.94
C PRO A 47 5.84 -3.94 5.61
N MET A 48 4.69 -4.18 4.99
CA MET A 48 4.27 -3.50 3.76
C MET A 48 3.58 -2.17 4.11
N THR A 49 3.41 -1.29 3.13
CA THR A 49 2.72 -0.01 3.32
C THR A 49 1.29 -0.07 2.79
N LEU A 50 0.35 0.45 3.59
CA LEU A 50 -1.02 0.72 3.19
C LEU A 50 -1.14 2.18 2.78
N LYS A 51 -1.50 2.40 1.52
CA LYS A 51 -1.86 3.70 0.98
C LYS A 51 -3.35 3.92 1.09
N VAL A 52 -3.74 5.07 1.62
CA VAL A 52 -5.11 5.60 1.52
C VAL A 52 -5.06 6.75 0.54
N ASP A 53 -5.75 6.61 -0.58
CA ASP A 53 -5.54 7.40 -1.79
C ASP A 53 -4.05 7.40 -2.18
N ASN A 54 -3.38 8.55 -2.12
CA ASN A 54 -1.98 8.72 -2.50
C ASN A 54 -1.06 8.93 -1.29
N GLU A 55 -1.57 8.77 -0.06
CA GLU A 55 -0.79 8.94 1.17
C GLU A 55 -0.52 7.60 1.85
N ASP A 56 0.72 7.39 2.28
CA ASP A 56 1.10 6.30 3.16
C ASP A 56 0.51 6.53 4.56
N LYS A 57 -0.34 5.62 5.05
CA LYS A 57 -1.03 5.79 6.35
C LYS A 57 -0.71 4.72 7.37
N PHE A 58 -0.43 3.48 6.97
CA PHE A 58 -0.20 2.38 7.90
C PHE A 58 0.88 1.40 7.42
N TYR A 59 1.56 0.79 8.38
CA TYR A 59 2.35 -0.41 8.16
C TYR A 59 1.47 -1.64 8.38
N ILE A 60 1.54 -2.59 7.44
CA ILE A 60 0.69 -3.77 7.40
C ILE A 60 1.49 -5.04 7.14
N GLN A 61 0.91 -6.20 7.47
CA GLN A 61 1.44 -7.52 7.11
C GLN A 61 0.40 -8.31 6.32
N PRO A 62 0.78 -9.01 5.24
CA PRO A 62 -0.13 -9.92 4.55
C PRO A 62 -0.48 -11.09 5.46
N GLY A 63 -1.75 -11.50 5.44
CA GLY A 63 -2.26 -12.58 6.25
C GLY A 63 -3.49 -13.22 5.62
N LYS A 64 -4.17 -14.07 6.39
CA LYS A 64 -5.42 -14.69 5.97
C LYS A 64 -6.47 -14.47 7.04
N LEU A 65 -7.63 -13.96 6.63
CA LEU A 65 -8.81 -13.92 7.48
C LEU A 65 -9.79 -15.00 7.00
N LYS A 66 -9.90 -16.08 7.78
CA LYS A 66 -10.64 -17.29 7.40
C LYS A 66 -10.08 -17.88 6.10
N LYS A 67 -10.86 -17.82 5.00
CA LYS A 67 -10.50 -18.33 3.67
C LYS A 67 -10.07 -17.22 2.70
N ASN A 68 -10.06 -15.97 3.15
CA ASN A 68 -9.78 -14.82 2.30
C ASN A 68 -8.38 -14.27 2.61
N LEU A 69 -7.68 -13.81 1.56
CA LEU A 69 -6.47 -13.01 1.71
C LEU A 69 -6.85 -11.72 2.42
N ALA A 70 -6.06 -11.34 3.43
CA ALA A 70 -6.29 -10.15 4.23
C ALA A 70 -4.96 -9.47 4.56
N VAL A 71 -5.04 -8.27 5.11
CA VAL A 71 -3.89 -7.55 5.65
C VAL A 71 -4.16 -7.19 7.10
N GLN A 72 -3.16 -7.31 7.95
CA GLN A 72 -3.22 -6.90 9.35
C GLN A 72 -2.48 -5.58 9.52
N VAL A 73 -3.10 -4.61 10.18
CA VAL A 73 -2.45 -3.35 10.55
C VAL A 73 -1.53 -3.58 11.73
N LEU A 74 -0.27 -3.20 11.57
CA LEU A 74 0.77 -3.28 12.61
C LEU A 74 0.90 -1.94 13.33
N ASP A 75 1.16 -0.88 12.57
CA ASP A 75 1.45 0.45 13.11
C ASP A 75 0.94 1.56 12.20
N LYS A 76 0.80 2.77 12.77
CA LYS A 76 0.56 3.97 11.97
C LYS A 76 1.83 4.38 11.25
N TYR A 77 1.69 4.78 9.99
CA TYR A 77 2.79 5.39 9.25
C TYR A 77 3.11 6.73 9.89
N GLN A 78 4.26 6.82 10.56
CA GLN A 78 4.83 8.08 10.98
C GLN A 78 5.60 8.62 9.78
N GLY A 79 4.91 9.42 8.96
CA GLY A 79 5.57 10.16 7.88
C GLY A 79 6.71 11.01 8.44
N ARG A 80 7.65 11.42 7.58
CA ARG A 80 8.60 12.46 7.97
C ARG A 80 7.80 13.68 8.42
N PRO A 81 8.20 14.38 9.50
CA PRO A 81 7.59 15.66 9.81
C PRO A 81 7.66 16.50 8.55
N TYR A 82 6.53 17.10 8.17
CA TYR A 82 6.52 18.16 7.17
C TYR A 82 7.55 19.18 7.65
N ASP A 83 8.61 19.37 6.88
CA ASP A 83 9.53 20.47 7.07
C ASP A 83 8.75 21.70 6.59
N ASP A 84 8.01 22.31 7.53
CA ASP A 84 7.41 23.63 7.34
C ASP A 84 8.59 24.62 7.24
N GLU A 85 9.07 24.86 6.02
CA GLU A 85 9.78 26.11 5.68
C GLU A 85 8.77 27.26 5.51
#